data_AF-A0A1F4PJS4-F1
#
_entry.id   AF-A0A1F4PJS4-F1
#
_cell.length_a   1.000
_cell.length_b   1.000
_cell.length_c   1.000
_cell.angle_alpha   90.00
_cell.angle_beta   90.00
_cell.angle_gamma   90.00
#
_symmetry.space_group_name_H-M   'P 1'
#
loop_
_entity.id
_entity.type
_entity.pdbx_description
1 polymer ?
#
loop_
_entity_poly.entity_id
_entity_poly.type
_entity_poly.pdbx_seq_one_letter_code
_entity_poly.pdbx_strand_id
1 'polypeptide(L)'
;MKNKILFLTLLIPALIACASEERVENMFRRATARVWIDVCRQAEHKDFRLFKCFIDFSQVQAAKNPDYKIDEQTFFDVYTSEQAIDDQSQDKATLVRVAIRECLESEGDFETTSESVTRVVSCVTDKGFRKYVNKYLMAEEDARRRMLNRLKFNPEFASQLEDLKKYQTETN
;
A
#
# COMPACT_ATOMS: atom_id res chain seq x y z
N MET A 1 -18.11 -4.38 5.11
CA MET A 1 -17.76 -5.07 6.40
C MET A 1 -16.87 -6.31 6.25
N LYS A 2 -17.20 -7.30 5.39
CA LYS A 2 -16.36 -8.51 5.20
C LYS A 2 -14.91 -8.19 4.80
N ASN A 3 -14.71 -7.18 3.94
CA ASN A 3 -13.38 -6.74 3.53
C ASN A 3 -12.62 -5.98 4.62
N LYS A 4 -13.34 -5.24 5.49
CA LYS A 4 -12.75 -4.60 6.67
C LYS A 4 -12.24 -5.63 7.68
N ILE A 5 -12.99 -6.71 7.90
CA ILE A 5 -12.55 -7.85 8.74
C ILE A 5 -11.32 -8.52 8.11
N LEU A 6 -11.34 -8.77 6.80
CA LEU A 6 -10.18 -9.31 6.09
C LEU A 6 -8.95 -8.38 6.22
N PHE A 7 -9.12 -7.07 6.09
CA PHE A 7 -8.05 -6.09 6.27
C PHE A 7 -7.50 -6.07 7.71
N LEU A 8 -8.36 -6.17 8.73
CA LEU A 8 -7.93 -6.29 10.12
C LEU A 8 -7.12 -7.57 10.35
N THR A 9 -7.42 -8.67 9.66
CA THR A 9 -6.57 -9.89 9.69
C THR A 9 -5.23 -9.72 8.97
N LEU A 10 -5.12 -8.70 8.12
CA LEU A 10 -3.87 -8.34 7.43
C LEU A 10 -3.01 -7.40 8.25
N LEU A 11 -3.54 -6.76 9.28
CA LEU A 11 -2.77 -5.88 10.14
C LEU A 11 -2.17 -6.66 11.30
N ILE A 12 -0.94 -6.29 11.69
CA ILE A 12 -0.42 -6.73 12.98
C ILE A 12 -1.33 -6.18 14.09
N PRO A 13 -2.01 -7.02 14.88
CA PRO A 13 -2.96 -6.55 15.89
C PRO A 13 -2.32 -5.59 16.90
N ALA A 14 -1.03 -5.80 17.24
CA ALA A 14 -0.27 -4.93 18.12
C ALA A 14 -0.08 -3.50 17.57
N LEU A 15 -0.09 -3.30 16.25
CA LEU A 15 0.05 -1.96 15.65
C LEU A 15 -1.24 -1.14 15.72
N ILE A 16 -2.39 -1.80 15.89
CA ILE A 16 -3.72 -1.18 15.80
C ILE A 16 -4.61 -1.37 17.02
N ALA A 17 -4.14 -2.05 18.07
CA ALA A 17 -4.91 -2.36 19.28
C ALA A 17 -5.56 -1.14 19.98
N CYS A 18 -5.07 0.08 19.71
CA CYS A 18 -5.62 1.32 20.25
C CYS A 18 -6.02 2.34 19.17
N ALA A 19 -6.20 1.90 17.91
CA ALA A 19 -6.66 2.78 16.84
C ALA A 19 -8.18 3.00 16.94
N SER A 20 -8.64 4.23 16.73
CA SER A 20 -10.07 4.48 16.51
C SER A 20 -10.54 3.82 15.21
N GLU A 21 -11.83 3.53 15.11
CA GLU A 21 -12.43 2.95 13.90
C GLU A 21 -12.17 3.82 12.66
N GLU A 22 -12.33 5.14 12.78
CA GLU A 22 -12.01 6.10 11.72
C GLU A 22 -10.55 6.00 11.26
N ARG A 23 -9.62 5.82 12.21
CA ARG A 23 -8.19 5.67 11.89
C ARG A 23 -7.92 4.37 11.15
N VAL A 24 -8.56 3.27 11.56
CA VAL A 24 -8.49 1.98 10.87
C VAL A 24 -9.02 2.11 9.45
N GLU A 25 -10.13 2.82 9.28
CA GLU A 25 -10.72 3.05 7.96
C GLU A 25 -9.82 3.88 7.05
N ASN A 26 -9.24 4.95 7.57
CA ASN A 26 -8.27 5.76 6.82
C ASN A 26 -7.03 4.95 6.44
N MET A 27 -6.51 4.10 7.34
CA MET A 27 -5.41 3.18 7.00
C MET A 27 -5.82 2.19 5.91
N PHE A 28 -7.04 1.66 5.95
CA PHE A 28 -7.56 0.77 4.91
C PHE A 28 -7.62 1.44 3.54
N ARG A 29 -8.20 2.63 3.45
CA ARG A 29 -8.30 3.38 2.18
C ARG A 29 -6.90 3.70 1.64
N ARG A 30 -5.97 4.14 2.50
CA ARG A 30 -4.59 4.49 2.12
C ARG A 30 -3.77 3.27 1.68
N ALA A 31 -3.93 2.12 2.34
CA ALA A 31 -3.27 0.88 1.93
C ALA A 31 -3.84 0.39 0.58
N THR A 32 -5.17 0.42 0.42
CA THR A 32 -5.85 0.06 -0.84
C THR A 32 -5.37 0.93 -1.99
N ALA A 33 -5.31 2.25 -1.80
CA ALA A 33 -4.81 3.19 -2.81
C ALA A 33 -3.37 2.88 -3.24
N ARG A 34 -2.49 2.55 -2.28
CA ARG A 34 -1.10 2.17 -2.57
C ARG A 34 -1.01 0.86 -3.34
N VAL A 35 -1.84 -0.12 -3.00
CA VAL A 35 -1.93 -1.38 -3.74
C VAL A 35 -2.31 -1.10 -5.20
N TRP A 36 -3.28 -0.23 -5.48
CA TRP A 36 -3.63 0.13 -6.86
C TRP A 36 -2.47 0.76 -7.64
N ILE A 37 -1.68 1.61 -6.99
CA ILE A 37 -0.46 2.16 -7.60
C ILE A 37 0.55 1.05 -7.87
N ASP A 38 0.78 0.13 -6.92
CA ASP A 38 1.69 -1.00 -7.11
C ASP A 38 1.24 -1.91 -8.26
N VAL A 39 -0.07 -2.14 -8.41
CA VAL A 39 -0.64 -2.91 -9.52
C VAL A 39 -0.37 -2.21 -10.85
N CYS A 40 -0.57 -0.89 -10.92
CA CYS A 40 -0.25 -0.12 -12.12
C CYS A 40 1.25 -0.14 -12.44
N ARG A 41 2.13 -0.10 -11.42
CA ARG A 41 3.58 -0.28 -11.59
C ARG A 41 3.93 -1.68 -12.11
N GLN A 42 3.26 -2.73 -11.63
CA GLN A 42 3.43 -4.11 -12.13
C GLN A 42 2.93 -4.30 -13.57
N ALA A 43 1.97 -3.47 -14.01
CA ALA A 43 1.56 -3.35 -15.40
C ALA A 43 2.45 -2.39 -16.22
N GLU A 44 3.63 -2.04 -15.69
CA GLU A 44 4.68 -1.26 -16.36
C GLU A 44 4.28 0.20 -16.69
N HIS A 45 3.23 0.72 -16.04
CA HIS A 45 2.87 2.14 -16.15
C HIS A 45 3.82 3.01 -15.32
N LYS A 46 4.23 4.15 -15.89
CA LYS A 46 5.15 5.12 -15.30
C LYS A 46 4.69 6.55 -15.57
N ASP A 47 5.23 7.51 -14.83
CA ASP A 47 4.96 8.95 -15.00
C ASP A 47 3.44 9.25 -15.06
N PHE A 48 3.01 10.09 -15.99
CA PHE A 48 1.59 10.42 -16.19
C PHE A 48 0.71 9.19 -16.46
N ARG A 49 1.25 8.11 -17.03
CA ARG A 49 0.50 6.87 -17.32
C ARG A 49 0.22 6.08 -16.05
N LEU A 50 1.13 6.10 -15.08
CA LEU A 50 0.91 5.49 -13.75
C LEU A 50 -0.33 6.09 -13.10
N PHE A 51 -0.47 7.42 -13.18
CA PHE A 51 -1.59 8.12 -12.58
C PHE A 51 -2.91 7.92 -13.30
N LYS A 52 -2.88 7.92 -14.64
CA LYS A 52 -4.06 7.56 -15.43
C LYS A 52 -4.54 6.15 -15.07
N CYS A 53 -3.62 5.18 -15.03
CA CYS A 53 -3.93 3.81 -14.59
C CYS A 53 -4.53 3.80 -13.18
N PHE A 54 -3.92 4.51 -12.23
CA PHE A 54 -4.40 4.54 -10.84
C PHE A 54 -5.82 5.09 -10.72
N ILE A 55 -6.14 6.18 -11.44
CA ILE A 55 -7.49 6.78 -11.46
C ILE A 55 -8.49 5.78 -12.05
N ASP A 56 -8.23 5.30 -13.26
CA ASP A 56 -9.14 4.44 -14.01
C ASP A 56 -9.38 3.12 -13.23
N PHE A 57 -8.32 2.54 -12.68
CA PHE A 57 -8.40 1.31 -11.90
C PHE A 57 -9.17 1.52 -10.58
N SER A 58 -8.92 2.62 -9.87
CA SER A 58 -9.65 2.93 -8.64
C SER A 58 -11.16 3.08 -8.88
N GLN A 59 -11.56 3.70 -10.01
CA GLN A 59 -12.96 3.84 -10.39
C GLN A 59 -13.61 2.49 -10.69
N VAL A 60 -12.93 1.62 -11.46
CA VAL A 60 -13.42 0.26 -11.77
C VAL A 60 -13.60 -0.57 -10.49
N GLN A 61 -12.62 -0.51 -9.58
CA GLN A 61 -12.68 -1.27 -8.33
C GLN A 61 -13.77 -0.75 -7.39
N ALA A 62 -13.97 0.57 -7.33
CA ALA A 62 -15.07 1.16 -6.55
C ALA A 62 -16.46 0.80 -7.12
N ALA A 63 -16.59 0.66 -8.44
CA ALA A 63 -17.83 0.20 -9.07
C ALA A 63 -18.14 -1.27 -8.77
N LYS A 64 -17.11 -2.12 -8.68
CA LYS A 64 -17.26 -3.53 -8.25
C LYS A 64 -17.55 -3.65 -6.76
N ASN A 65 -16.93 -2.80 -5.94
CA ASN A 65 -17.09 -2.82 -4.49
C ASN A 65 -16.93 -1.43 -3.88
N PRO A 66 -18.02 -0.84 -3.34
CA PRO A 66 -17.98 0.48 -2.71
C PRO A 66 -17.02 0.60 -1.52
N ASP A 67 -16.67 -0.51 -0.84
CA ASP A 67 -15.67 -0.50 0.24
C ASP A 67 -14.26 -0.10 -0.28
N TYR A 68 -14.00 -0.19 -1.59
CA TYR A 68 -12.74 0.25 -2.22
C TYR A 68 -12.75 1.69 -2.73
N LYS A 69 -13.82 2.44 -2.45
CA LYS A 69 -13.88 3.85 -2.82
C LYS A 69 -12.80 4.64 -2.06
N ILE A 70 -11.95 5.32 -2.82
CA ILE A 70 -10.92 6.23 -2.31
C ILE A 70 -11.50 7.65 -2.40
N ASP A 71 -11.54 8.36 -1.28
CA ASP A 71 -11.92 9.77 -1.27
C ASP A 71 -10.81 10.66 -1.84
N GLU A 72 -11.17 11.87 -2.25
CA GLU A 72 -10.28 12.81 -2.92
C GLU A 72 -9.05 13.17 -2.08
N GLN A 73 -9.22 13.36 -0.77
CA GLN A 73 -8.11 13.66 0.13
C GLN A 73 -7.11 12.49 0.19
N THR A 74 -7.61 11.27 0.37
CA THR A 74 -6.78 10.06 0.40
C THR A 74 -6.07 9.86 -0.93
N PHE A 75 -6.75 10.14 -2.05
CA PHE A 75 -6.16 10.09 -3.37
C PHE A 75 -4.96 11.05 -3.48
N PHE A 76 -5.15 12.34 -3.17
CA PHE A 76 -4.07 13.34 -3.25
C PHE A 76 -2.89 13.05 -2.33
N ASP A 77 -3.17 12.61 -1.10
CA ASP A 77 -2.14 12.24 -0.13
C ASP A 77 -1.28 11.07 -0.61
N VAL A 78 -1.93 10.03 -1.14
CA VAL A 78 -1.24 8.83 -1.63
C VAL A 78 -0.48 9.17 -2.90
N TYR A 79 -1.12 9.85 -3.85
CA TYR A 79 -0.51 10.33 -5.09
C TYR A 79 0.80 11.08 -4.82
N THR A 80 0.74 12.12 -3.98
CA THR A 80 1.89 12.99 -3.69
C THR A 80 3.00 12.20 -3.00
N SER A 81 2.63 11.32 -2.06
CA SER A 81 3.58 10.47 -1.35
C SER A 81 4.25 9.43 -2.24
N GLU A 82 3.54 8.85 -3.21
CA GLU A 82 4.12 7.85 -4.11
C GLU A 82 4.98 8.50 -5.20
N GLN A 83 4.57 9.67 -5.72
CA GLN A 83 5.39 10.42 -6.66
C GLN A 83 6.71 10.87 -6.02
N ALA A 84 6.69 11.30 -4.75
CA ALA A 84 7.91 11.66 -4.03
C ALA A 84 8.88 10.47 -3.88
N ILE A 85 8.36 9.24 -3.77
CA ILE A 85 9.18 8.02 -3.77
C ILE A 85 9.80 7.79 -5.15
N ASP A 86 9.00 7.89 -6.21
CA ASP A 86 9.47 7.67 -7.59
C ASP A 86 10.51 8.72 -8.00
N ASP A 87 10.34 9.97 -7.56
CA ASP A 87 11.28 11.08 -7.76
C ASP A 87 12.52 11.00 -6.84
N GLN A 88 12.60 10.00 -5.97
CA GLN A 88 13.69 9.81 -4.99
C GLN A 88 13.89 11.05 -4.11
N SER A 89 12.79 11.68 -3.72
CA SER A 89 12.78 12.84 -2.83
C SER A 89 13.56 12.53 -1.54
N GLN A 90 14.42 13.47 -1.16
CA GLN A 90 15.22 13.39 0.06
C GLN A 90 14.46 13.95 1.27
N ASP A 91 13.17 14.27 1.12
CA ASP A 91 12.37 14.66 2.26
C ASP A 91 12.22 13.48 3.23
N LYS A 92 12.20 13.83 4.51
CA LYS A 92 12.27 12.88 5.59
C LYS A 92 11.06 11.96 5.67
N ALA A 93 9.87 12.41 5.27
CA ALA A 93 8.67 11.58 5.32
C ALA A 93 8.76 10.47 4.28
N THR A 94 9.24 10.81 3.08
CA THR A 94 9.55 9.86 2.00
C THR A 94 10.62 8.86 2.44
N LEU A 95 11.75 9.32 2.96
CA LEU A 95 12.84 8.45 3.40
C LEU A 95 12.41 7.45 4.49
N VAL A 96 11.60 7.89 5.46
CA VAL A 96 11.08 7.01 6.51
C VAL A 96 10.13 5.95 5.94
N ARG A 97 9.26 6.33 5.00
CA ARG A 97 8.33 5.37 4.36
C ARG A 97 9.08 4.34 3.53
N VAL A 98 10.08 4.75 2.76
CA VAL A 98 10.96 3.85 2.00
C VAL A 98 11.68 2.88 2.93
N ALA A 99 12.27 3.37 4.03
CA ALA A 99 12.92 2.52 5.02
C ALA A 99 11.97 1.48 5.63
N ILE A 100 10.72 1.87 5.94
CA ILE A 100 9.69 0.96 6.44
C ILE A 100 9.35 -0.11 5.40
N ARG A 101 9.17 0.27 4.12
CA ARG A 101 8.90 -0.69 3.03
C ARG A 101 10.00 -1.72 2.89
N GLU A 102 11.25 -1.26 2.80
CA GLU A 102 12.41 -2.15 2.66
C GLU A 102 12.51 -3.13 3.84
N CYS A 103 12.32 -2.63 5.07
CA CYS A 103 12.36 -3.49 6.26
C CYS A 103 11.21 -4.51 6.26
N LEU A 104 10.00 -4.11 5.88
CA LEU A 104 8.87 -5.04 5.76
C LEU A 104 9.05 -6.06 4.64
N GLU A 105 9.64 -5.68 3.51
CA GLU A 105 9.92 -6.58 2.40
C GLU A 105 11.03 -7.59 2.76
N SER A 106 11.99 -7.18 3.59
CA SER A 106 13.03 -8.07 4.11
C SER A 106 12.52 -9.15 5.08
N GLU A 107 11.35 -8.94 5.70
CA GLU A 107 10.72 -9.94 6.58
C GLU A 107 10.10 -11.11 5.79
N GLY A 108 10.00 -11.06 4.45
CA GLY A 108 9.44 -12.16 3.66
C GLY A 108 8.04 -12.62 4.13
N ASP A 109 7.83 -13.94 4.16
CA ASP A 109 6.55 -14.59 4.48
C ASP A 109 6.34 -14.91 5.98
N PHE A 110 7.16 -14.36 6.90
CA PHE A 110 6.97 -14.65 8.32
C PHE A 110 5.55 -14.29 8.79
N GLU A 111 4.94 -15.19 9.58
CA GLU A 111 3.70 -14.88 10.28
C GLU A 111 3.90 -13.64 11.15
N THR A 112 2.89 -12.78 11.20
CA THR A 112 2.93 -11.51 11.94
C THR A 112 2.86 -11.73 13.42
N THR A 113 4.01 -12.10 13.98
CA THR A 113 4.25 -12.18 15.41
C THR A 113 4.71 -10.82 15.95
N SER A 114 4.63 -10.64 17.26
CA SER A 114 5.25 -9.51 17.98
C SER A 114 6.75 -9.38 17.68
N GLU A 115 7.42 -10.49 17.36
CA GLU A 115 8.83 -10.51 16.99
C GLU A 115 9.08 -9.85 15.64
N SER A 116 8.18 -10.03 14.66
CA SER A 116 8.30 -9.37 13.35
C SER A 116 8.21 -7.84 13.48
N VAL A 117 7.29 -7.33 14.30
CA VAL A 117 7.24 -5.89 14.61
C VAL A 117 8.57 -5.42 15.17
N THR A 118 9.12 -6.17 16.13
CA THR A 118 10.35 -5.80 16.82
C THR A 118 11.53 -5.74 15.85
N ARG A 119 11.63 -6.71 14.93
CA ARG A 119 12.66 -6.72 13.87
C ARG A 119 12.50 -5.57 12.88
N VAL A 120 11.28 -5.27 12.43
CA VAL A 120 11.03 -4.12 11.54
C VAL A 120 11.40 -2.81 12.24
N VAL A 121 11.00 -2.63 13.51
CA VAL A 121 11.39 -1.45 14.31
C VAL A 121 12.90 -1.35 14.46
N SER A 122 13.59 -2.47 14.70
CA SER A 122 15.06 -2.52 14.77
C SER A 122 15.67 -2.11 13.43
N CYS A 123 15.24 -2.71 12.32
CA CYS A 123 15.73 -2.39 10.98
C CYS A 123 15.54 -0.91 10.62
N VAL A 124 14.37 -0.32 10.91
CA VAL A 124 14.12 1.11 10.68
C VAL A 124 14.99 1.98 11.60
N THR A 125 15.25 1.53 12.82
CA THR A 125 16.15 2.19 13.77
C THR A 125 17.60 2.19 13.29
N ASP A 126 18.07 1.06 12.77
CA ASP A 126 19.43 0.88 12.23
C ASP A 126 19.66 1.74 10.97
N LYS A 127 18.59 1.99 10.21
CA LYS A 127 18.57 2.96 9.10
C LYS A 127 18.56 4.43 9.56
N GLY A 128 18.63 4.71 10.86
CA GLY A 128 18.73 6.06 11.42
C GLY A 128 17.37 6.73 11.73
N PHE A 129 16.26 6.01 11.59
CA PHE A 129 14.91 6.59 11.71
C PHE A 129 14.20 6.30 13.04
N ARG A 130 14.95 5.98 14.12
CA ARG A 130 14.40 5.64 15.46
C ARG A 130 13.28 6.55 15.94
N LYS A 131 13.43 7.87 15.77
CA LYS A 131 12.46 8.88 16.24
C LYS A 131 11.22 9.01 15.34
N TYR A 132 11.21 8.35 14.19
CA TYR A 132 10.16 8.45 13.17
C TYR A 132 9.44 7.13 12.92
N VAL A 133 9.77 6.10 13.72
CA VAL A 133 9.03 4.84 13.76
C VAL A 133 7.59 5.15 14.19
N ASN A 134 6.68 5.12 13.22
CA ASN A 134 5.26 5.37 13.43
C ASN A 134 4.49 4.07 13.19
N LYS A 135 3.90 3.53 14.26
CA LYS A 135 3.14 2.27 14.20
C LYS A 135 2.00 2.28 13.18
N TYR A 136 1.38 3.42 12.90
CA TYR A 136 0.30 3.54 11.92
C TYR A 136 0.84 3.54 10.48
N LEU A 137 1.99 4.17 10.26
CA LEU A 137 2.68 4.11 8.98
C LEU A 137 3.17 2.69 8.68
N MET A 138 3.71 2.01 9.69
CA MET A 138 4.09 0.59 9.58
C MET A 138 2.88 -0.32 9.31
N ALA A 139 1.76 -0.09 10.01
CA ALA A 139 0.52 -0.82 9.79
C ALA A 139 0.00 -0.66 8.36
N GLU A 140 -0.02 0.58 7.85
CA GLU A 140 -0.43 0.89 6.48
C GLU A 140 0.43 0.17 5.44
N GLU A 141 1.76 0.21 5.59
CA GLU A 141 2.70 -0.44 4.65
C GLU A 141 2.68 -1.98 4.76
N ASP A 142 2.50 -2.53 5.96
CA ASP A 142 2.35 -3.98 6.12
C ASP A 142 1.04 -4.47 5.50
N ALA A 143 -0.05 -3.72 5.67
CA ALA A 143 -1.31 -4.07 5.02
C ALA A 143 -1.22 -3.96 3.50
N ARG A 144 -0.59 -2.90 2.95
CA ARG A 144 -0.31 -2.78 1.51
C ARG A 144 0.41 -4.03 1.01
N ARG A 145 1.55 -4.38 1.62
CA ARG A 145 2.37 -5.55 1.26
C ARG A 145 1.53 -6.84 1.24
N ARG A 146 0.71 -7.06 2.27
CA ARG A 146 -0.10 -8.28 2.40
C ARG A 146 -1.28 -8.33 1.45
N MET A 147 -1.94 -7.20 1.21
CA MET A 147 -2.99 -7.10 0.20
C MET A 147 -2.42 -7.43 -1.18
N LEU A 148 -1.25 -6.87 -1.51
CA LEU A 148 -0.56 -7.15 -2.77
C LEU A 148 -0.16 -8.63 -2.90
N ASN A 149 0.37 -9.23 -1.84
CA ASN A 149 0.69 -10.67 -1.81
C ASN A 149 -0.55 -11.54 -2.01
N ARG A 150 -1.70 -11.18 -1.43
CA ARG A 150 -2.96 -11.92 -1.66
C ARG A 150 -3.46 -11.80 -3.10
N LEU A 151 -3.31 -10.62 -3.71
CA LEU A 151 -3.66 -10.41 -5.11
C LEU A 151 -2.84 -11.31 -6.04
N LYS A 152 -1.55 -11.53 -5.76
CA LYS A 152 -0.68 -12.42 -6.54
C LYS A 152 -1.25 -13.84 -6.74
N PHE A 153 -2.00 -14.36 -5.77
CA PHE A 153 -2.61 -15.69 -5.83
C PHE A 153 -4.07 -15.67 -6.31
N ASN A 154 -4.61 -14.50 -6.69
CA ASN A 154 -5.96 -14.37 -7.20
C ASN A 154 -5.98 -14.50 -8.74
N PRO A 155 -6.66 -15.48 -9.33
CA PRO A 155 -6.76 -15.62 -10.78
C PRO A 155 -7.40 -14.41 -11.49
N GLU A 156 -8.37 -13.75 -10.86
CA GLU A 156 -8.99 -12.54 -11.40
C GLU A 156 -7.96 -11.40 -11.49
N PHE A 157 -7.06 -11.32 -10.50
CA PHE A 157 -5.99 -10.33 -10.50
C PHE A 157 -5.03 -10.51 -11.67
N ALA A 158 -4.67 -11.74 -12.01
CA ALA A 158 -3.81 -12.01 -13.18
C ALA A 158 -4.47 -11.52 -14.48
N SER A 159 -5.76 -11.77 -14.68
CA SER A 159 -6.50 -11.26 -15.84
C SER A 159 -6.54 -9.73 -15.85
N GLN A 160 -6.83 -9.10 -14.70
CA GLN A 160 -6.86 -7.65 -14.59
C GLN A 160 -5.50 -7.02 -14.90
N LEU A 161 -4.41 -7.64 -14.46
CA LEU A 161 -3.05 -7.17 -14.73
C LEU A 161 -2.74 -7.22 -16.24
N GLU A 162 -3.13 -8.30 -16.93
CA GLU A 162 -2.95 -8.42 -18.38
C GLU A 162 -3.79 -7.41 -19.15
N ASP A 163 -5.02 -7.12 -18.72
CA ASP A 163 -5.85 -6.09 -19.33
C ASP A 163 -5.24 -4.69 -19.16
N LEU A 164 -4.67 -4.41 -17.97
CA LEU A 164 -3.95 -3.16 -17.71
C LEU A 164 -2.68 -3.00 -18.56
N LYS A 165 -1.97 -4.09 -18.86
CA LYS A 165 -0.81 -4.08 -19.77
C LYS A 165 -1.23 -3.80 -21.21
N LYS A 166 -2.31 -4.42 -21.70
CA LYS A 166 -2.80 -4.20 -23.07
C LYS A 166 -3.24 -2.75 -23.33
N TYR A 167 -3.79 -2.10 -22.30
CA TYR A 167 -4.15 -0.67 -22.37
C TYR A 167 -2.95 0.24 -22.69
N GLN A 168 -1.72 -0.20 -22.38
CA GLN A 168 -0.48 0.53 -22.71
C GLN A 168 -0.14 0.48 -24.21
N THR A 169 -0.54 -0.59 -24.90
CA THR A 169 -0.28 -0.80 -26.34
C THR A 169 -1.25 -0.08 -27.27
N GLU A 170 -2.47 0.22 -26.82
CA GLU A 170 -3.52 0.83 -27.66
C GLU A 170 -3.52 2.37 -27.64
N THR A 171 -2.64 3.00 -26.84
CA THR A 171 -2.51 4.47 -26.74
C THR A 171 -1.16 5.04 -27.20
N ASN A 172 -0.32 4.23 -27.88
CA ASN A 172 0.83 4.72 -28.66
C ASN A 172 0.48 4.72 -30.15
#